data_AF-A0A966K6R0-F1
#
_entry.id   AF-A0A966K6R0-F1
#
_cell.length_a   1.000
_cell.length_b   1.000
_cell.length_c   1.000
_cell.angle_alpha   90.00
_cell.angle_beta   90.00
_cell.angle_gamma   90.00
#
_symmetry.space_group_name_H-M   'P 1'
#
loop_
_entity.id
_entity.type
_entity.pdbx_description
1 polymer ?
#
loop_
_entity_poly.entity_id
_entity_poly.type
_entity_poly.pdbx_seq_one_letter_code
_entity_poly.pdbx_strand_id
1 'polypeptide(L)'
;MNKPLVKLALPWQDCLAHEEGLKKLLERAKKHDALAHAVKRVMHSQGYESISQALLVEWRPDRPSELVLVVPSATIGTRLQQMAPSIAKKLGQYHWVIHEVR
;
A
#
# COMPACT_ATOMS: atom_id res chain seq x y z
N MET A 1 1.14 -28.39 6.70
CA MET A 1 0.19 -27.50 7.42
C MET A 1 0.31 -26.09 6.84
N ASN A 2 -0.72 -25.64 6.11
CA ASN A 2 -0.76 -24.37 5.37
C ASN A 2 -0.86 -23.16 6.32
N LYS A 3 0.25 -22.84 6.99
CA LYS A 3 0.38 -21.66 7.87
C LYS A 3 0.03 -20.30 7.21
N PRO A 4 0.27 -20.04 5.91
CA PRO A 4 -0.05 -18.73 5.33
C PRO A 4 -1.54 -18.49 5.12
N LEU A 5 -2.31 -19.53 4.76
CA LEU A 5 -3.76 -19.40 4.52
C LEU A 5 -4.54 -19.11 5.81
N VAL A 6 -4.14 -19.72 6.93
CA VAL A 6 -4.78 -19.47 8.23
C VAL A 6 -4.56 -18.02 8.69
N LYS A 7 -3.37 -17.46 8.45
CA LYS A 7 -3.08 -16.05 8.78
C LYS A 7 -3.88 -15.06 7.93
N LEU A 8 -4.09 -15.38 6.65
CA LEU A 8 -4.89 -14.57 5.74
C LEU A 8 -6.39 -14.67 6.04
N ALA A 9 -6.85 -15.80 6.57
CA ALA A 9 -8.25 -16.03 6.94
C ALA A 9 -8.64 -15.45 8.31
N LEU A 10 -7.68 -15.29 9.23
CA LEU A 10 -7.93 -14.78 10.59
C LEU A 10 -8.75 -13.48 10.65
N PRO A 11 -8.42 -12.43 9.86
CA PRO A 11 -9.18 -11.18 9.87
C PRO A 11 -10.63 -11.36 9.42
N TRP A 12 -10.88 -12.29 8.49
CA TRP A 12 -12.22 -12.63 8.03
C TRP A 12 -12.98 -13.44 9.09
N GLN A 13 -12.28 -14.30 9.81
CA GLN A 13 -12.83 -15.09 10.91
C GLN A 13 -13.30 -14.20 12.06
N ASP A 14 -12.51 -13.19 12.44
CA ASP A 14 -12.90 -12.18 13.44
C ASP A 14 -14.13 -11.36 13.00
N CYS A 15 -14.26 -11.08 11.69
CA CYS A 15 -15.41 -10.35 11.13
C CYS A 15 -16.69 -11.17 11.09
N LEU A 16 -16.57 -12.48 10.86
CA LEU A 16 -17.69 -13.41 10.91
C LEU A 16 -18.12 -13.70 12.35
N ALA A 17 -17.20 -13.57 13.31
CA ALA A 17 -17.46 -13.83 14.72
C ALA A 17 -18.05 -12.62 15.47
N HIS A 18 -17.66 -11.39 15.15
CA HIS A 18 -18.08 -10.18 15.88
C HIS A 18 -18.24 -8.95 14.94
N GLU A 19 -19.30 -8.14 15.12
CA GLU A 19 -19.50 -6.88 14.37
C GLU A 19 -18.30 -5.91 14.47
N GLU A 20 -17.59 -5.92 15.60
CA GLU A 20 -16.36 -5.15 15.79
C GLU A 20 -15.22 -5.57 14.86
N GLY A 21 -15.20 -6.83 14.41
CA GLY A 21 -14.28 -7.29 13.37
C GLY A 21 -14.52 -6.55 12.05
N LEU A 22 -15.77 -6.47 11.61
CA LEU A 22 -16.15 -5.76 10.38
C LEU A 22 -15.78 -4.28 10.47
N LYS A 23 -16.05 -3.63 11.61
CA LYS A 23 -15.66 -2.24 11.85
C LYS A 23 -14.15 -2.04 11.74
N LYS A 24 -13.34 -2.94 12.31
CA LYS A 24 -11.87 -2.89 12.20
C LYS A 24 -11.39 -3.11 10.76
N LEU A 25 -12.02 -4.00 9.98
CA LEU A 25 -11.68 -4.16 8.55
C LEU A 25 -12.04 -2.92 7.73
N LEU A 26 -13.20 -2.31 7.97
CA LEU A 26 -13.61 -1.08 7.32
C LEU A 26 -12.64 0.07 7.58
N GLU A 27 -12.23 0.26 8.84
CA GLU A 27 -11.24 1.29 9.18
C GLU A 27 -9.86 1.02 8.55
N ARG A 28 -9.47 -0.25 8.41
CA ARG A 28 -8.26 -0.65 7.67
C ARG A 28 -8.38 -0.33 6.18
N ALA A 29 -9.51 -0.66 5.56
CA ALA A 29 -9.76 -0.38 4.15
C ALA A 29 -9.79 1.14 3.87
N LYS A 30 -10.45 1.94 4.71
CA LYS A 30 -10.45 3.41 4.61
C LYS A 30 -9.05 4.00 4.72
N LYS A 31 -8.22 3.50 5.65
CA LYS A 31 -6.83 3.96 5.79
C LYS A 31 -6.00 3.61 4.56
N HIS A 32 -6.16 2.41 4.03
CA HIS A 32 -5.49 1.98 2.80
C HIS A 32 -5.88 2.86 1.60
N ASP A 33 -7.18 3.11 1.43
CA ASP A 33 -7.70 3.96 0.36
C ASP A 33 -7.19 5.42 0.48
N ALA A 34 -7.21 5.99 1.69
CA ALA A 34 -6.68 7.32 1.95
C ALA A 34 -5.18 7.43 1.62
N LEU A 35 -4.39 6.39 1.96
CA LEU A 35 -2.97 6.32 1.64
C LEU A 35 -2.75 6.18 0.12
N ALA A 36 -3.50 5.32 -0.56
CA ALA A 36 -3.44 5.17 -2.01
C ALA A 36 -3.75 6.50 -2.73
N HIS A 37 -4.79 7.22 -2.28
CA HIS A 37 -5.12 8.54 -2.78
C HIS A 37 -4.05 9.59 -2.47
N ALA A 38 -3.41 9.54 -1.31
CA ALA A 38 -2.32 10.45 -0.97
C ALA A 38 -1.11 10.23 -1.90
N VAL A 39 -0.70 8.97 -2.11
CA VAL A 39 0.38 8.60 -3.04
C VAL A 39 0.09 9.09 -4.44
N LYS A 40 -1.11 8.80 -4.97
CA LYS A 40 -1.52 9.23 -6.31
C LYS A 40 -1.50 10.76 -6.46
N ARG A 41 -2.01 11.49 -5.46
CA ARG A 41 -1.96 12.96 -5.45
C ARG A 41 -0.53 13.49 -5.47
N VAL A 42 0.37 12.88 -4.70
CA VAL A 42 1.77 13.31 -4.68
C VAL A 42 2.46 13.03 -6.00
N MET A 43 2.26 11.84 -6.60
CA MET A 43 2.79 11.51 -7.92
C MET A 43 2.27 12.47 -8.99
N HIS A 44 0.97 12.77 -8.98
CA HIS A 44 0.38 13.76 -9.88
C HIS A 44 0.96 15.17 -9.66
N SER A 45 1.12 15.61 -8.41
CA SER A 45 1.70 16.93 -8.08
C SER A 45 3.16 17.08 -8.52
N GLN A 46 3.85 15.97 -8.77
CA GLN A 46 5.24 15.96 -9.25
C GLN A 46 5.34 15.68 -10.76
N GLY A 47 4.21 15.61 -11.49
CA GLY A 47 4.18 15.38 -12.93
C GLY A 47 4.37 13.92 -13.35
N TYR A 48 4.19 12.97 -12.43
CA TYR A 48 4.38 11.53 -12.67
C TYR A 48 3.07 10.80 -12.94
N GLU A 49 2.20 11.40 -13.75
CA GLU A 49 0.84 10.94 -13.98
C GLU A 49 0.79 9.53 -14.60
N SER A 50 1.67 9.27 -15.58
CA SER A 50 1.80 7.96 -16.24
C SER A 50 2.24 6.84 -15.30
N ILE A 51 3.10 7.15 -14.32
CA ILE A 51 3.52 6.18 -13.30
C ILE A 51 2.37 5.94 -12.32
N SER A 52 1.63 6.99 -11.94
CA SER A 52 0.53 6.89 -10.98
C SER A 52 -0.62 5.99 -11.44
N GLN A 53 -0.85 5.89 -12.75
CA GLN A 53 -1.87 5.02 -13.34
C GLN A 53 -1.48 3.54 -13.26
N ALA A 54 -0.19 3.24 -13.39
CA ALA A 54 0.36 1.89 -13.33
C ALA A 54 0.70 1.45 -11.90
N LEU A 55 0.65 2.38 -10.94
CA LEU A 55 1.05 2.17 -9.56
C LEU A 55 -0.08 1.56 -8.72
N LEU A 56 0.19 0.40 -8.15
CA LEU A 56 -0.63 -0.20 -7.11
C LEU A 56 0.00 0.11 -5.75
N VAL A 57 -0.83 0.45 -4.77
CA VAL A 57 -0.39 0.73 -3.40
C VAL A 57 -0.89 -0.41 -2.53
N GLU A 58 0.01 -1.11 -1.87
CA GLU A 58 -0.31 -2.17 -0.93
C GLU A 58 0.09 -1.70 0.48
N TRP A 59 -0.89 -1.75 1.40
CA TRP A 59 -0.63 -1.49 2.82
C TRP A 59 -0.64 -2.80 3.59
N ARG A 60 0.43 -3.03 4.34
CA ARG A 60 0.64 -4.26 5.11
C ARG A 60 0.26 -4.00 6.57
N PRO A 61 -0.85 -4.57 7.07
CA PRO A 61 -1.28 -4.32 8.45
C PRO A 61 -0.31 -4.88 9.49
N ASP A 62 0.51 -5.87 9.13
CA ASP A 62 1.62 -6.40 9.92
C ASP A 62 2.82 -5.44 10.01
N ARG A 63 2.89 -4.46 9.10
CA ARG A 63 3.94 -3.43 9.05
C ARG A 63 3.35 -2.07 8.73
N PRO A 64 2.64 -1.44 9.69
CA PRO A 64 1.87 -0.23 9.45
C PRO A 64 2.73 1.00 9.08
N SER A 65 4.02 0.95 9.38
CA SER A 65 5.03 1.95 9.01
C SER A 65 5.61 1.74 7.60
N GLU A 66 5.33 0.62 6.94
CA GLU A 66 5.79 0.32 5.59
C GLU A 66 4.67 0.52 4.58
N LEU A 67 4.97 1.29 3.52
CA LEU A 67 4.11 1.45 2.37
C LEU A 67 4.74 0.71 1.19
N VAL A 68 4.00 -0.26 0.63
CA VAL A 68 4.48 -1.06 -0.49
C VAL A 68 3.94 -0.47 -1.78
N LEU A 69 4.84 -0.08 -2.66
CA LEU A 69 4.52 0.40 -4.00
C LEU A 69 4.76 -0.71 -5.00
N VAL A 70 3.68 -1.17 -5.64
CA VAL A 70 3.68 -2.26 -6.58
C VAL A 70 3.65 -1.69 -8.01
N VAL A 71 4.64 -2.06 -8.82
CA VAL A 71 4.81 -1.56 -10.19
C VAL A 71 4.94 -2.70 -11.20
N PRO A 72 4.44 -2.52 -12.44
CA PRO A 72 4.43 -3.59 -13.44
C PRO A 72 5.74 -3.74 -14.21
N SER A 73 6.74 -2.88 -13.97
CA SER A 73 8.02 -2.92 -14.70
C SER A 73 9.17 -2.42 -13.84
N ALA A 74 10.33 -3.07 -13.97
CA ALA A 74 11.58 -2.66 -13.33
C ALA A 74 12.03 -1.24 -13.73
N THR A 75 11.72 -0.81 -14.97
CA THR A 75 11.99 0.55 -15.43
C THR A 75 11.19 1.59 -14.62
N ILE A 76 9.93 1.27 -14.33
CA ILE A 76 9.07 2.11 -13.48
C ILE A 76 9.56 2.06 -12.04
N GLY A 77 9.92 0.88 -11.54
CA GLY A 77 10.50 0.69 -10.21
C GLY A 77 11.76 1.51 -9.99
N THR A 78 12.69 1.51 -10.95
CA THR A 78 13.93 2.28 -10.88
C THR A 78 13.68 3.79 -10.87
N ARG A 79 12.76 4.29 -11.71
CA ARG A 79 12.35 5.70 -11.69
C ARG A 79 11.73 6.09 -10.35
N LEU A 80 10.88 5.23 -9.79
CA LEU A 80 10.27 5.42 -8.48
C LEU A 80 11.30 5.44 -7.35
N GLN A 81 12.32 4.57 -7.39
CA GLN A 81 13.43 4.59 -6.43
C GLN A 81 14.19 5.91 -6.45
N GLN A 82 14.47 6.46 -7.65
CA GLN A 82 15.13 7.76 -7.78
C GLN A 82 14.30 8.91 -7.21
N MET A 83 12.97 8.80 -7.25
CA MET A 83 12.03 9.82 -6.79
C MET A 83 11.57 9.61 -5.34
N ALA A 84 11.79 8.41 -4.78
CA ALA A 84 11.36 8.00 -3.45
C ALA A 84 11.69 9.01 -2.34
N PRO A 85 12.87 9.66 -2.29
CA PRO A 85 13.16 10.64 -1.24
C PRO A 85 12.21 11.85 -1.28
N SER A 86 11.84 12.30 -2.47
CA SER A 86 10.97 13.46 -2.67
C SER A 86 9.50 13.15 -2.35
N ILE A 87 9.07 11.93 -2.66
CA ILE A 87 7.74 11.40 -2.40
C ILE A 87 7.57 11.14 -0.89
N ALA A 88 8.57 10.51 -0.27
CA ALA A 88 8.62 10.26 1.18
C ALA A 88 8.52 11.55 1.99
N LYS A 89 9.24 12.60 1.57
CA LYS A 89 9.17 13.92 2.21
C LYS A 89 7.76 14.53 2.18
N LYS A 90 7.00 14.30 1.11
CA LYS A 90 5.62 14.83 0.95
C LYS A 90 4.56 14.00 1.67
N LEU A 91 4.79 12.70 1.88
CA LEU A 91 3.78 11.78 2.43
C LEU A 91 3.91 11.52 3.93
N GLY A 92 4.88 12.15 4.58
CA GLY A 92 5.21 11.87 5.98
C GLY A 92 5.99 10.57 6.13
N GLN A 93 6.60 10.38 7.29
CA GLN A 93 7.65 9.39 7.66
C GLN A 93 7.27 7.89 7.49
N TYR A 94 6.68 7.47 6.38
CA TYR A 94 6.53 6.07 6.03
C TYR A 94 7.84 5.54 5.45
N HIS A 95 8.21 4.32 5.83
CA HIS A 95 9.26 3.56 5.16
C HIS A 95 8.69 3.02 3.83
N TRP A 96 9.44 3.15 2.75
CA TRP A 96 9.00 2.80 1.40
C TRP A 96 9.63 1.49 0.98
N VAL A 97 8.80 0.57 0.47
CA VAL A 97 9.26 -0.67 -0.14
C VAL A 97 8.68 -0.75 -1.55
N ILE A 98 9.53 -0.88 -2.56
CA ILE A 98 9.08 -1.03 -3.95
C ILE A 98 9.08 -2.52 -4.29
N HIS A 99 7.94 -3.02 -4.75
CA HIS A 99 7.76 -4.40 -5.16
C HIS A 99 7.45 -4.45 -6.66
N GLU A 100 8.22 -5.25 -7.40
CA GLU A 100 7.96 -5.50 -8.82
C GLU A 100 7.06 -6.72 -8.95
N VAL A 101 6.05 -6.65 -9.84
CA VAL A 101 5.27 -7.83 -10.25
C VAL A 101 6.01 -8.46 -11.42
N ARG A 102 6.50 -9.69 -11.24
CA ARG A 102 7.11 -10.50 -12.31
C ARG A 102 6.04 -11.29 -13.05
#